data_AF-A0A848H468-F1
#
_entry.id   AF-A0A848H468-F1
#
_cell.length_a   1.000
_cell.length_b   1.000
_cell.length_c   1.000
_cell.angle_alpha   90.00
_cell.angle_beta   90.00
_cell.angle_gamma   90.00
#
_symmetry.space_group_name_H-M   'P 1'
#
loop_
_entity.id
_entity.type
_entity.pdbx_description
1 polymer ?
#
loop_
_entity_poly.entity_id
_entity_poly.type
_entity_poly.pdbx_seq_one_letter_code
_entity_poly.pdbx_strand_id
1 'polypeptide(L)'
;MDASTSNPQPPDAAVLYGRVRDITRSLHDALRELGHDKRIEASLGQVPDAKARLSFIARVTGDAAEKVLNTVDAAQARQLALGERAAAEEARLLAAGAAPEALAFVQEVKASANDAGAQLTEIMMAQDFHDLTGQTVRKVVDIASTVEDALLQLLLETSVVPLPRVALDGPVTDTSRTDVVANQAQVDDLLASLGF
;
A
#
# COMPACT_ATOMS: atom_id res chain seq x y z
N MET A 1 49.13 -10.07 -41.82
CA MET A 1 48.65 -9.04 -40.87
C MET A 1 47.34 -9.59 -40.32
N ASP A 2 47.45 -10.32 -39.21
CA ASP A 2 46.34 -11.04 -38.59
C ASP A 2 45.45 -10.06 -37.80
N ALA A 3 44.17 -10.02 -38.17
CA ALA A 3 43.14 -9.34 -37.41
C ALA A 3 42.51 -10.34 -36.43
N SER A 4 43.09 -10.46 -35.23
CA SER A 4 42.47 -11.18 -34.11
C SER A 4 41.25 -10.39 -33.63
N THR A 5 40.07 -10.81 -34.06
CA THR A 5 38.79 -10.36 -33.52
C THR A 5 38.57 -11.09 -32.18
N SER A 6 38.75 -10.38 -31.07
CA SER A 6 38.39 -10.88 -29.74
C SER A 6 36.87 -10.81 -29.60
N ASN A 7 36.23 -11.98 -29.66
CA ASN A 7 34.81 -12.11 -29.35
C ASN A 7 34.63 -11.90 -27.83
N PRO A 8 33.73 -11.01 -27.36
CA PRO A 8 33.48 -10.85 -25.93
C PRO A 8 32.87 -12.14 -25.37
N GLN A 9 33.60 -12.78 -24.46
CA GLN A 9 33.16 -14.00 -23.79
C GLN A 9 31.93 -13.67 -22.91
N PRO A 10 30.83 -14.45 -22.99
CA PRO A 10 29.65 -14.18 -22.19
C PRO A 10 30.01 -14.21 -20.70
N PRO A 11 29.41 -13.33 -19.88
CA PRO A 11 29.69 -13.27 -18.45
C PRO A 11 29.47 -14.64 -17.81
N ASP A 12 30.40 -15.04 -16.93
CA ASP A 12 30.34 -16.30 -16.19
C ASP A 12 28.99 -16.42 -15.47
N ALA A 13 28.28 -17.52 -15.72
CA ALA A 13 26.97 -17.79 -15.15
C ALA A 13 26.99 -17.70 -13.62
N ALA A 14 28.10 -18.09 -12.97
CA ALA A 14 28.26 -17.97 -11.51
C ALA A 14 28.21 -16.51 -11.01
N VAL A 15 28.75 -15.58 -11.81
CA VAL A 15 28.75 -14.13 -11.49
C VAL A 15 27.35 -13.55 -11.70
N LEU A 16 26.63 -13.99 -12.73
CA LEU A 16 25.23 -13.59 -12.95
C LEU A 16 24.33 -14.10 -11.82
N TYR A 17 24.46 -15.37 -11.41
CA TYR A 17 23.70 -15.93 -10.28
C TYR A 17 24.02 -15.25 -8.94
N GLY A 18 25.28 -14.85 -8.72
CA GLY A 18 25.67 -14.03 -7.57
C GLY A 18 24.90 -12.71 -7.54
N ARG A 19 24.89 -11.99 -8.67
CA ARG A 19 24.30 -10.66 -8.76
C ARG A 19 22.78 -10.66 -8.67
N VAL A 20 22.11 -11.66 -9.24
CA VAL A 20 20.66 -11.88 -9.07
C VAL A 20 20.31 -12.09 -7.61
N ARG A 21 21.04 -12.99 -6.93
CA ARG A 21 20.84 -13.29 -5.51
C ARG A 21 21.03 -12.05 -4.62
N ASP A 22 22.03 -11.22 -4.91
CA ASP A 22 22.27 -9.99 -4.14
C ASP A 22 21.13 -8.98 -4.32
N ILE A 23 20.59 -8.84 -5.54
CA ILE A 23 19.45 -7.95 -5.82
C ILE A 23 18.19 -8.46 -5.13
N THR A 24 17.88 -9.76 -5.22
CA THR A 24 16.72 -10.36 -4.55
C THR A 24 16.81 -10.21 -3.03
N ARG A 25 18.00 -10.37 -2.45
CA ARG A 25 18.22 -10.21 -1.01
C ARG A 25 18.08 -8.76 -0.57
N SER A 26 18.63 -7.82 -1.32
CA SER A 26 18.51 -6.39 -1.04
C SER A 26 17.05 -5.92 -1.09
N LEU A 27 16.27 -6.40 -2.09
CA LEU A 27 14.83 -6.16 -2.15
C LEU A 27 14.12 -6.74 -0.92
N HIS A 28 14.40 -7.98 -0.57
CA HIS A 28 13.82 -8.64 0.60
C HIS A 28 14.13 -7.90 1.91
N ASP A 29 15.37 -7.46 2.10
CA ASP A 29 15.81 -6.75 3.29
C ASP A 29 15.13 -5.36 3.39
N ALA A 30 15.00 -4.63 2.28
CA ALA A 30 14.28 -3.36 2.24
C ALA A 30 12.78 -3.51 2.55
N LEU A 31 12.15 -4.57 2.04
CA LEU A 31 10.75 -4.91 2.34
C LEU A 31 10.53 -5.30 3.80
N ARG A 32 11.50 -5.99 4.39
CA ARG A 32 11.51 -6.33 5.81
C ARG A 32 11.63 -5.08 6.68
N GLU A 33 12.50 -4.14 6.28
CA GLU A 33 12.70 -2.88 6.99
C GLU A 33 11.44 -1.99 6.98
N LEU A 34 10.71 -1.97 5.86
CA LEU A 34 9.40 -1.33 5.71
C LEU A 34 8.29 -1.96 6.58
N GLY A 35 8.49 -3.18 7.09
CA GLY A 35 7.51 -3.95 7.87
C GLY A 35 7.62 -3.80 9.40
N HIS A 36 8.55 -3.00 9.92
CA HIS A 36 8.86 -2.92 11.36
C HIS A 36 7.82 -2.18 12.24
N ASP A 37 6.65 -1.81 11.71
CA ASP A 37 5.57 -1.25 12.54
C ASP A 37 4.71 -2.37 13.15
N LYS A 38 4.74 -2.49 14.48
CA LYS A 38 4.07 -3.55 15.26
C LYS A 38 2.57 -3.63 15.02
N ARG A 39 1.93 -2.55 14.53
CA ARG A 39 0.50 -2.57 14.16
C ARG A 39 0.24 -3.21 12.80
N ILE A 40 1.22 -3.13 11.90
CA ILE A 40 1.16 -3.68 10.55
C ILE A 40 1.46 -5.20 10.59
N GLU A 41 2.42 -5.65 11.40
CA GLU A 41 2.73 -7.09 11.60
C GLU A 41 1.52 -7.95 11.98
N ALA A 42 0.64 -7.46 12.88
CA ALA A 42 -0.53 -8.22 13.34
C ALA A 42 -1.55 -8.49 12.22
N SER A 43 -1.63 -7.59 11.23
CA SER A 43 -2.50 -7.76 10.05
C SER A 43 -1.77 -8.43 8.87
N LEU A 44 -0.44 -8.29 8.80
CA LEU A 44 0.42 -8.83 7.74
C LEU A 44 0.96 -10.24 8.02
N GLY A 45 0.84 -10.79 9.23
CA GLY A 45 1.28 -12.16 9.55
C GLY A 45 0.59 -13.25 8.73
N GLN A 46 -0.49 -12.89 8.02
CA GLN A 46 -1.26 -13.76 7.12
C GLN A 46 -0.81 -13.67 5.65
N VAL A 47 0.10 -12.75 5.28
CA VAL A 47 0.51 -12.49 3.89
C VAL A 47 1.96 -12.94 3.66
N PRO A 48 2.21 -14.08 2.98
CA PRO A 48 3.54 -14.68 2.88
C PRO A 48 4.46 -13.98 1.86
N ASP A 49 3.91 -13.32 0.84
CA ASP A 49 4.68 -12.76 -0.27
C ASP A 49 4.79 -11.21 -0.22
N ALA A 50 5.93 -10.69 -0.65
CA ALA A 50 6.30 -9.27 -0.61
C ALA A 50 5.42 -8.39 -1.51
N LYS A 51 5.05 -8.88 -2.69
CA LYS A 51 4.15 -8.18 -3.60
C LYS A 51 2.77 -8.05 -2.96
N ALA A 52 2.26 -9.14 -2.38
CA ALA A 52 1.00 -9.10 -1.66
C ALA A 52 1.02 -8.10 -0.48
N ARG A 53 2.17 -7.92 0.19
CA ARG A 53 2.34 -6.88 1.23
C ARG A 53 2.31 -5.47 0.67
N LEU A 54 3.07 -5.18 -0.39
CA LEU A 54 3.06 -3.86 -1.02
C LEU A 54 1.70 -3.52 -1.63
N SER A 55 1.02 -4.50 -2.24
CA SER A 55 -0.36 -4.34 -2.74
C SER A 55 -1.34 -4.07 -1.59
N PHE A 56 -1.18 -4.75 -0.46
CA PHE A 56 -2.00 -4.50 0.74
C PHE A 56 -1.78 -3.08 1.27
N ILE A 57 -0.52 -2.65 1.40
CA ILE A 57 -0.17 -1.29 1.84
C ILE A 57 -0.76 -0.26 0.87
N ALA A 58 -0.56 -0.44 -0.45
CA ALA A 58 -1.11 0.45 -1.47
C ALA A 58 -2.63 0.60 -1.36
N ARG A 59 -3.35 -0.52 -1.16
CA ARG A 59 -4.79 -0.53 -0.99
C ARG A 59 -5.22 0.18 0.29
N VAL A 60 -4.68 -0.22 1.45
CA VAL A 60 -5.08 0.34 2.75
C VAL A 60 -4.76 1.83 2.85
N THR A 61 -3.63 2.27 2.27
CA THR A 61 -3.27 3.69 2.20
C THR A 61 -4.22 4.47 1.29
N GLY A 62 -4.64 3.90 0.15
CA GLY A 62 -5.68 4.48 -0.72
C GLY A 62 -7.04 4.60 -0.03
N ASP A 63 -7.52 3.50 0.55
CA ASP A 63 -8.81 3.44 1.28
C ASP A 63 -8.85 4.48 2.42
N ALA A 64 -7.73 4.63 3.15
CA ALA A 64 -7.63 5.59 4.24
C ALA A 64 -7.72 7.04 3.75
N ALA A 65 -7.07 7.38 2.63
CA ALA A 65 -7.12 8.73 2.11
C ALA A 65 -8.47 9.09 1.49
N GLU A 66 -9.11 8.16 0.76
CA GLU A 66 -10.48 8.34 0.27
C GLU A 66 -11.42 8.63 1.44
N LYS A 67 -11.28 7.89 2.55
CA LYS A 67 -12.04 8.15 3.78
C LYS A 67 -11.77 9.54 4.36
N VAL A 68 -10.52 10.01 4.36
CA VAL A 68 -10.20 11.38 4.83
C VAL A 68 -10.83 12.42 3.92
N LEU A 69 -10.71 12.30 2.60
CA LEU A 69 -11.31 13.24 1.63
C LEU A 69 -12.82 13.34 1.81
N ASN A 70 -13.51 12.20 1.85
CA ASN A 70 -14.96 12.16 2.10
C ASN A 70 -15.34 12.82 3.45
N THR A 71 -14.49 12.69 4.47
CA THR A 71 -14.71 13.32 5.78
C THR A 71 -14.49 14.83 5.72
N VAL A 72 -13.47 15.29 4.99
CA VAL A 72 -13.16 16.70 4.77
C VAL A 72 -14.30 17.37 3.98
N ASP A 73 -14.79 16.74 2.91
CA ASP A 73 -15.93 17.22 2.12
C ASP A 73 -17.18 17.41 3.00
N ALA A 74 -17.52 16.38 3.78
CA ALA A 74 -18.65 16.43 4.69
C ALA A 74 -18.47 17.50 5.78
N ALA A 75 -17.24 17.74 6.24
CA ALA A 75 -16.94 18.79 7.20
C ALA A 75 -17.07 20.18 6.58
N GLN A 76 -16.54 20.40 5.36
CA GLN A 76 -16.69 21.67 4.63
C GLN A 76 -18.15 22.03 4.41
N ALA A 77 -18.97 21.07 3.96
CA ALA A 77 -20.40 21.30 3.77
C ALA A 77 -21.10 21.76 5.06
N ARG A 78 -20.73 21.18 6.21
CA ARG A 78 -21.25 21.61 7.51
C ARG A 78 -20.77 23.01 7.91
N GLN A 79 -19.50 23.34 7.66
CA GLN A 79 -18.96 24.66 7.99
C GLN A 79 -19.58 25.77 7.12
N LEU A 80 -19.79 25.51 5.83
CA LEU A 80 -20.49 26.44 4.94
C LEU A 80 -21.92 26.69 5.44
N ALA A 81 -22.67 25.62 5.73
CA ALA A 81 -24.03 25.74 6.25
C ALA A 81 -24.09 26.46 7.62
N LEU A 82 -23.09 26.26 8.49
CA LEU A 82 -22.99 26.97 9.76
C LEU A 82 -22.72 28.46 9.54
N GLY A 83 -21.81 28.82 8.64
CA GLY A 83 -21.50 30.20 8.28
C GLY A 83 -22.72 30.94 7.72
N GLU A 84 -23.47 30.31 6.81
CA GLU A 84 -24.71 30.87 6.26
C GLU A 84 -25.78 31.09 7.35
N ARG A 85 -25.97 30.09 8.23
CA ARG A 85 -26.90 30.21 9.36
C ARG A 85 -26.49 31.30 10.35
N ALA A 86 -25.19 31.40 10.66
CA ALA A 86 -24.67 32.45 11.54
C ALA A 86 -24.88 33.84 10.92
N ALA A 87 -24.68 34.00 9.61
CA ALA A 87 -24.95 35.25 8.92
C ALA A 87 -26.45 35.64 8.95
N ALA A 88 -27.34 34.66 8.77
CA ALA A 88 -28.79 34.89 8.87
C ALA A 88 -29.21 35.28 10.31
N GLU A 89 -28.65 34.63 11.32
CA GLU A 89 -28.95 34.93 12.72
C GLU A 89 -28.36 36.29 13.14
N GLU A 90 -27.16 36.64 12.66
CA GLU A 90 -26.57 37.96 12.86
C GLU A 90 -27.51 39.07 12.35
N ALA A 91 -28.02 38.93 11.13
CA ALA A 91 -28.97 39.89 10.55
C ALA A 91 -30.26 40.00 11.38
N ARG A 92 -30.78 38.86 11.86
CA ARG A 92 -31.97 38.80 12.71
C ARG A 92 -31.75 39.49 14.07
N LEU A 93 -30.62 39.23 14.72
CA LEU A 93 -30.25 39.83 16.00
C LEU A 93 -30.05 41.35 15.88
N LEU A 94 -29.44 41.80 14.79
CA LEU A 94 -29.27 43.21 14.49
C LEU A 94 -30.63 43.91 14.32
N ALA A 95 -31.54 43.30 13.56
CA ALA A 95 -32.91 43.82 13.38
C ALA A 95 -33.73 43.83 14.69
N ALA A 96 -33.44 42.90 15.60
CA ALA A 96 -34.10 42.81 16.91
C ALA A 96 -33.49 43.74 17.98
N GLY A 97 -32.39 44.45 17.68
CA GLY A 97 -31.69 45.28 18.65
C GLY A 97 -31.06 44.47 19.79
N ALA A 98 -30.52 43.29 19.47
CA ALA A 98 -29.90 42.41 20.44
C ALA A 98 -28.70 43.06 21.15
N ALA A 99 -28.38 42.57 22.34
CA ALA A 99 -27.25 43.03 23.11
C ALA A 99 -25.92 42.82 22.34
N PRO A 100 -24.93 43.72 22.49
CA PRO A 100 -23.64 43.62 21.79
C PRO A 100 -22.94 42.28 21.97
N GLU A 101 -23.08 41.67 23.15
CA GLU A 101 -22.47 40.38 23.49
C GLU A 101 -23.03 39.23 22.64
N ALA A 102 -24.34 39.24 22.35
CA ALA A 102 -24.97 38.23 21.52
C ALA A 102 -24.52 38.36 20.05
N LEU A 103 -24.41 39.60 19.56
CA LEU A 103 -23.87 39.90 18.23
C LEU A 103 -22.41 39.46 18.10
N ALA A 104 -21.58 39.78 19.08
CA ALA A 104 -20.18 39.39 19.11
C ALA A 104 -20.00 37.86 19.07
N PHE A 105 -20.80 37.12 19.82
CA PHE A 105 -20.76 35.66 19.81
C PHE A 105 -21.13 35.08 18.44
N VAL A 106 -22.18 35.57 17.78
CA VAL A 106 -22.56 35.08 16.44
C VAL A 106 -21.49 35.43 15.40
N GLN A 107 -20.86 36.60 15.51
CA GLN A 107 -19.73 36.97 14.66
C GLN A 107 -18.53 36.05 14.86
N GLU A 108 -18.22 35.67 16.10
CA GLU A 108 -17.17 34.70 16.43
C GLU A 108 -17.48 33.32 15.83
N VAL A 109 -18.72 32.83 15.96
CA VAL A 109 -19.14 31.56 15.34
C VAL A 109 -18.99 31.61 13.82
N LYS A 110 -19.40 32.71 13.18
CA LYS A 110 -19.26 32.90 11.73
C LYS A 110 -17.79 32.90 11.29
N ALA A 111 -16.93 33.62 12.02
CA ALA A 111 -15.50 33.66 11.75
C ALA A 111 -14.85 32.28 11.91
N SER A 112 -15.16 31.58 13.01
CA SER A 112 -14.65 30.24 13.28
C SER A 112 -15.09 29.23 12.20
N ALA A 113 -16.33 29.30 11.72
CA ALA A 113 -16.79 28.44 10.63
C ALA A 113 -16.02 28.68 9.33
N ASN A 114 -15.74 29.94 8.99
CA ASN A 114 -14.95 30.30 7.82
C ASN A 114 -13.49 29.84 7.94
N ASP A 115 -12.87 30.06 9.09
CA ASP A 115 -11.49 29.65 9.36
C ASP A 115 -11.34 28.12 9.28
N ALA A 116 -12.26 27.38 9.90
CA ALA A 116 -12.31 25.94 9.80
C ALA A 116 -12.52 25.47 8.35
N GLY A 117 -13.38 26.13 7.59
CA GLY A 117 -13.58 25.88 6.16
C GLY A 117 -12.29 26.07 5.35
N ALA A 118 -11.54 27.14 5.61
CA ALA A 118 -10.27 27.42 4.95
C ALA A 118 -9.20 26.36 5.27
N GLN A 119 -9.08 25.94 6.53
CA GLN A 119 -8.18 24.86 6.94
C GLN A 119 -8.53 23.52 6.27
N LEU A 120 -9.81 23.20 6.15
CA LEU A 120 -10.25 21.99 5.44
C LEU A 120 -9.92 22.04 3.94
N THR A 121 -10.02 23.21 3.30
CA THR A 121 -9.56 23.42 1.92
C THR A 121 -8.05 23.22 1.80
N GLU A 122 -7.27 23.74 2.75
CA GLU A 122 -5.81 23.55 2.78
C GLU A 122 -5.43 22.07 2.92
N ILE A 123 -6.13 21.33 3.80
CA ILE A 123 -5.97 19.88 3.94
C ILE A 123 -6.28 19.17 2.62
N MET A 124 -7.38 19.54 1.96
CA MET A 124 -7.78 18.95 0.67
C MET A 124 -6.74 19.21 -0.43
N MET A 125 -6.23 20.43 -0.55
CA MET A 125 -5.19 20.77 -1.55
C MET A 125 -3.85 20.08 -1.24
N ALA A 126 -3.49 19.96 0.04
CA ALA A 126 -2.27 19.26 0.44
C ALA A 126 -2.34 17.74 0.13
N GLN A 127 -3.55 17.19 -0.02
CA GLN A 127 -3.77 15.78 -0.33
C GLN A 127 -3.51 15.38 -1.80
N ASP A 128 -3.24 16.32 -2.71
CA ASP A 128 -2.70 16.03 -4.06
C ASP A 128 -1.39 15.20 -3.97
N PHE A 129 -0.68 15.28 -2.84
CA PHE A 129 0.48 14.45 -2.56
C PHE A 129 0.12 12.95 -2.38
N HIS A 130 -1.08 12.63 -1.90
CA HIS A 130 -1.52 11.25 -1.70
C HIS A 130 -1.80 10.53 -3.03
N ASP A 131 -2.41 11.18 -4.01
CA ASP A 131 -2.61 10.56 -5.33
C ASP A 131 -1.24 10.26 -5.98
N LEU A 132 -0.30 11.20 -5.89
CA LEU A 132 1.07 11.01 -6.40
C LEU A 132 1.83 9.90 -5.65
N THR A 133 1.63 9.79 -4.33
CA THR A 133 2.25 8.73 -3.50
C THR A 133 1.64 7.37 -3.83
N GLY A 134 0.30 7.28 -3.99
CA GLY A 134 -0.39 6.06 -4.37
C GLY A 134 -0.04 5.59 -5.79
N GLN A 135 0.16 6.52 -6.73
CA GLN A 135 0.70 6.22 -8.06
C GLN A 135 2.15 5.72 -8.00
N THR A 136 2.98 6.33 -7.15
CA THR A 136 4.38 5.94 -6.96
C THR A 136 4.50 4.54 -6.36
N VAL A 137 3.72 4.23 -5.31
CA VAL A 137 3.68 2.90 -4.70
C VAL A 137 3.23 1.85 -5.71
N ARG A 138 2.17 2.12 -6.50
CA ARG A 138 1.72 1.22 -7.58
C ARG A 138 2.85 0.97 -8.59
N LYS A 139 3.55 2.01 -9.04
CA LYS A 139 4.72 1.86 -9.93
C LYS A 139 5.82 1.01 -9.31
N VAL A 140 6.13 1.18 -8.02
CA VAL A 140 7.13 0.36 -7.35
C VAL A 140 6.69 -1.11 -7.30
N VAL A 141 5.41 -1.38 -7.04
CA VAL A 141 4.83 -2.74 -7.09
C VAL A 141 4.93 -3.36 -8.49
N ASP A 142 4.61 -2.59 -9.52
CA ASP A 142 4.65 -3.06 -10.91
C ASP A 142 6.09 -3.35 -11.35
N ILE A 143 7.04 -2.49 -10.97
CA ILE A 143 8.48 -2.71 -11.23
C ILE A 143 8.97 -3.95 -10.49
N ALA A 144 8.61 -4.12 -9.21
CA ALA A 144 8.99 -5.29 -8.43
C ALA A 144 8.45 -6.59 -9.06
N SER A 145 7.19 -6.57 -9.52
CA SER A 145 6.57 -7.70 -10.22
C SER A 145 7.28 -8.02 -11.54
N THR A 146 7.62 -6.99 -12.32
CA THR A 146 8.32 -7.17 -13.61
C THR A 146 9.71 -7.78 -13.42
N VAL A 147 10.43 -7.32 -12.39
CA VAL A 147 11.76 -7.87 -12.06
C VAL A 147 11.64 -9.33 -11.62
N GLU A 148 10.65 -9.68 -10.80
CA GLU A 148 10.39 -11.06 -10.40
C GLU A 148 10.10 -11.96 -11.60
N ASP A 149 9.19 -11.56 -12.49
CA ASP A 149 8.85 -12.34 -13.68
C ASP A 149 10.06 -12.58 -14.57
N ALA A 150 10.91 -11.56 -14.76
CA ALA A 150 12.15 -11.70 -15.53
C ALA A 150 13.16 -12.65 -14.86
N LEU A 151 13.25 -12.63 -13.53
CA LEU A 151 14.11 -13.55 -12.78
C LEU A 151 13.58 -14.99 -12.84
N LEU A 152 12.27 -15.20 -12.78
CA LEU A 152 11.64 -16.52 -12.94
C LEU A 152 11.83 -17.07 -14.35
N GLN A 153 11.66 -16.24 -15.38
CA GLN A 153 11.92 -16.65 -16.78
C GLN A 153 13.38 -17.03 -16.98
N LEU A 154 14.32 -16.22 -16.50
CA LEU A 154 15.74 -16.54 -16.56
C LEU A 154 16.04 -17.88 -15.86
N LEU A 155 15.46 -18.12 -14.69
CA LEU A 155 15.66 -19.35 -13.93
C LEU A 155 15.07 -20.57 -14.67
N LEU A 156 13.91 -20.42 -15.32
CA LEU A 156 13.31 -21.46 -16.17
C LEU A 156 14.18 -21.76 -17.40
N GLU A 157 14.68 -20.73 -18.08
CA GLU A 157 15.52 -20.86 -19.27
C GLU A 157 16.90 -21.45 -18.97
N THR A 158 17.46 -21.18 -17.78
CA THR A 158 18.76 -21.72 -17.37
C THR A 158 18.66 -23.01 -16.56
N SER A 159 17.45 -23.43 -16.16
CA SER A 159 17.24 -24.72 -15.50
C SER A 159 17.41 -25.87 -16.49
N VAL A 160 18.54 -26.58 -16.40
CA VAL A 160 18.82 -27.82 -17.17
C VAL A 160 18.17 -29.06 -16.52
N VAL A 161 17.39 -28.85 -15.45
CA VAL A 161 16.73 -29.91 -14.69
C VAL A 161 15.22 -29.77 -14.93
N PRO A 162 14.51 -30.81 -15.39
CA PRO A 162 13.06 -30.75 -15.49
C PRO A 162 12.52 -30.55 -14.07
N LEU A 163 12.00 -29.37 -13.78
CA LEU A 163 11.30 -29.13 -12.53
C LEU A 163 10.16 -30.16 -12.47
N PRO A 164 10.07 -30.98 -11.39
CA PRO A 164 8.89 -31.79 -11.22
C PRO A 164 7.71 -30.83 -11.22
N ARG A 165 6.72 -31.11 -12.07
CA ARG A 165 5.44 -30.38 -12.06
C ARG A 165 4.79 -30.64 -10.71
N VAL A 166 5.17 -29.88 -9.71
CA VAL A 166 4.40 -29.76 -8.49
C VAL A 166 3.14 -29.04 -8.94
N ALA A 167 2.06 -29.81 -9.05
CA ALA A 167 0.73 -29.25 -9.15
C ALA A 167 0.59 -28.31 -7.95
N LEU A 168 0.64 -27.01 -8.23
CA LEU A 168 0.21 -26.00 -7.27
C LEU A 168 -1.30 -26.20 -7.15
N ASP A 169 -1.70 -27.10 -6.26
CA ASP A 169 -3.06 -27.13 -5.76
C ASP A 169 -3.27 -25.77 -5.10
N GLY A 170 -3.93 -24.87 -5.83
CA GLY A 170 -4.41 -23.61 -5.30
C GLY A 170 -5.30 -23.85 -4.08
N PRO A 171 -5.59 -22.80 -3.29
CA PRO A 171 -6.43 -22.93 -2.11
C PRO A 171 -7.73 -23.67 -2.47
N VAL A 172 -7.92 -24.83 -1.83
CA VAL A 172 -9.05 -25.73 -2.07
C VAL A 172 -10.33 -24.97 -1.72
N THR A 173 -11.08 -24.55 -2.73
CA THR A 173 -12.42 -23.95 -2.56
C THR A 173 -13.52 -25.01 -2.60
N ASP A 174 -13.16 -26.28 -2.76
CA ASP A 174 -14.10 -27.40 -2.76
C ASP A 174 -14.16 -28.07 -1.37
N THR A 175 -15.26 -27.82 -0.66
CA THR A 175 -15.53 -28.36 0.68
C THR A 175 -15.95 -29.83 0.67
N SER A 176 -15.93 -30.50 -0.49
CA SER A 176 -16.40 -31.89 -0.64
C SER A 176 -15.30 -32.96 -0.70
N ARG A 177 -14.01 -32.59 -0.64
CA ARG A 177 -12.90 -33.56 -0.56
C ARG A 177 -12.62 -34.01 0.88
N THR A 178 -12.62 -35.32 1.08
CA THR A 178 -12.31 -36.01 2.36
C THR A 178 -10.84 -36.01 2.76
N ASP A 179 -9.97 -35.32 2.03
CA ASP A 179 -8.51 -35.40 2.20
C ASP A 179 -7.96 -34.18 2.96
N VAL A 180 -8.77 -33.63 3.88
CA VAL A 180 -8.36 -32.54 4.75
C VAL A 180 -7.37 -33.07 5.78
N VAL A 181 -6.10 -32.77 5.54
CA VAL A 181 -5.00 -33.03 6.48
C VAL A 181 -5.12 -32.07 7.67
N ALA A 182 -5.56 -32.58 8.82
CA ALA A 182 -5.83 -31.80 10.02
C ALA A 182 -4.80 -32.03 11.16
N ASN A 183 -3.69 -32.72 10.91
CA ASN A 183 -2.90 -33.29 12.00
C ASN A 183 -1.41 -32.91 11.91
N GLN A 184 -0.91 -32.30 12.99
CA GLN A 184 0.46 -31.82 13.22
C GLN A 184 1.56 -32.86 12.91
N ALA A 185 1.27 -34.16 13.02
CA ALA A 185 2.23 -35.23 12.74
C ALA A 185 2.73 -35.25 11.29
N GLN A 186 1.91 -34.83 10.31
CA GLN A 186 2.33 -34.78 8.90
C GLN A 186 3.11 -33.50 8.57
N VAL A 187 3.00 -32.46 9.42
CA VAL A 187 3.86 -31.27 9.34
C VAL A 187 5.28 -31.63 9.77
N ASP A 188 5.41 -32.43 10.83
CA ASP A 188 6.72 -32.88 11.31
C ASP A 188 7.42 -33.82 10.32
N ASP A 189 6.68 -34.70 9.64
CA ASP A 189 7.24 -35.56 8.56
C ASP A 189 7.73 -34.74 7.36
N LEU A 190 7.04 -33.63 7.04
CA LEU A 190 7.44 -32.75 5.94
C LEU A 190 8.72 -31.97 6.28
N LEU A 191 8.86 -31.52 7.54
CA LEU A 191 10.06 -30.85 8.03
C LEU A 191 11.26 -31.80 8.05
N ALA A 192 11.07 -33.06 8.48
CA ALA A 192 12.09 -34.09 8.47
C ALA A 192 12.58 -34.42 7.05
N SER A 193 11.68 -34.40 6.05
CA SER A 193 12.04 -34.64 4.65
C SER A 193 12.86 -33.51 4.01
N LEU A 194 12.80 -32.31 4.59
CA LEU A 194 13.52 -31.11 4.16
C LEU A 194 14.82 -30.88 4.96
N GLY A 195 15.16 -31.79 5.87
CA GLY A 195 16.41 -31.77 6.63
C GLY A 195 16.42 -30.81 7.81
N PHE A 196 15.25 -30.48 8.37
CA PHE A 196 15.09 -29.80 9.67
C PHE A 196 14.62 -30.77 10.75
#